data_AF-A0AAE0A5L1-F1
#
_entry.id   AF-A0AAE0A5L1-F1
#
_cell.length_a   1.000
_cell.length_b   1.000
_cell.length_c   1.000
_cell.angle_alpha   90.00
_cell.angle_beta   90.00
_cell.angle_gamma   90.00
#
_symmetry.space_group_name_H-M   'P 1'
#
loop_
_entity.id
_entity.type
_entity.pdbx_description
1 polymer ?
#
loop_
_entity_poly.entity_id
_entity_poly.type
_entity_poly.pdbx_seq_one_letter_code
_entity_poly.pdbx_strand_id
1 'polypeptide(L)'
;MVKTSSDEIREEVADFFENHYKNVRWNRPMINGLALKKLSPVERDSLEESYNKAEVWMALPSCDGNKALCPDGFNLKFIKDNWDYIQDDFIRFMDEFYHNGEIVKDLNQTFIALISKCLNPNTMKDFHPISLVGPMFKVIAKVLSIWMRRVMDTVIEETQMAFVGNNHKQLCDCRRNN
;
A
#
# COMPACT_ATOMS: atom_id res chain seq x y z
N MET A 1 32.47 -0.87 -14.41
CA MET A 1 32.46 0.41 -15.15
C MET A 1 31.55 1.35 -14.37
N VAL A 2 32.04 2.50 -13.92
CA VAL A 2 31.23 3.45 -13.12
C VAL A 2 30.26 4.15 -14.07
N LYS A 3 28.96 4.03 -13.81
CA LYS A 3 27.91 4.77 -14.53
C LYS A 3 27.91 6.22 -14.03
N THR A 4 27.95 7.19 -14.93
CA THR A 4 28.06 8.61 -14.56
C THR A 4 26.95 9.47 -15.16
N SER A 5 26.29 9.02 -16.23
CA SER A 5 25.15 9.73 -16.82
C SER A 5 23.84 9.39 -16.10
N SER A 6 22.91 10.35 -16.04
CA SER A 6 21.62 10.15 -15.37
C SER A 6 20.81 9.01 -16.01
N ASP A 7 20.89 8.84 -17.33
CA ASP A 7 20.15 7.80 -18.04
C ASP A 7 20.72 6.41 -17.75
N GLU A 8 22.05 6.27 -17.75
CA GLU A 8 22.72 5.02 -17.38
C GLU A 8 22.44 4.61 -15.94
N ILE A 9 22.39 5.57 -15.02
CA ILE A 9 22.05 5.30 -13.61
C ILE A 9 20.59 4.84 -13.51
N ARG A 10 19.67 5.49 -14.22
CA ARG A 10 18.24 5.13 -14.18
C ARG A 10 18.00 3.73 -14.76
N GLU A 11 18.68 3.40 -15.86
CA GLU A 11 18.62 2.08 -16.47
C GLU A 11 19.17 1.00 -15.54
N GLU A 12 20.36 1.21 -14.95
CA GLU A 12 20.94 0.27 -13.99
C GLU A 12 20.05 0.04 -12.76
N VAL A 13 19.44 1.10 -12.22
CA VAL A 13 18.47 0.99 -11.11
C VAL A 13 17.26 0.17 -11.52
N ALA A 14 16.68 0.47 -12.69
CA ALA A 14 15.51 -0.24 -13.19
C ALA A 14 15.82 -1.72 -13.40
N ASP A 15 16.90 -2.05 -14.11
CA ASP A 15 17.35 -3.41 -14.37
C ASP A 15 17.62 -4.17 -13.08
N PHE A 16 18.31 -3.55 -12.13
CA PHE A 16 18.62 -4.18 -10.85
C PHE A 16 17.34 -4.57 -10.11
N PHE A 17 16.40 -3.64 -9.92
CA PHE A 17 15.18 -3.92 -9.16
C PHE A 17 14.20 -4.80 -9.93
N GLU A 18 14.09 -4.66 -11.24
CA GLU A 18 13.28 -5.57 -12.06
C GLU A 18 13.80 -6.99 -11.91
N ASN A 19 15.12 -7.21 -12.00
CA ASN A 19 15.71 -8.52 -11.78
C ASN A 19 15.59 -9.01 -10.33
N HIS A 20 15.66 -8.09 -9.36
CA HIS A 20 15.49 -8.43 -7.95
C HIS A 20 14.06 -8.87 -7.61
N TYR A 21 13.05 -8.24 -8.23
CA TYR A 21 11.63 -8.53 -8.02
C TYR A 21 11.06 -9.51 -9.04
N LYS A 22 11.83 -9.94 -10.05
CA LYS A 22 11.44 -11.03 -10.94
C LYS A 22 11.12 -12.26 -10.10
N ASN A 23 9.92 -12.79 -10.31
CA ASN A 23 9.47 -13.99 -9.62
C ASN A 23 10.44 -15.15 -9.89
N VAL A 24 11.27 -15.46 -8.90
CA VAL A 24 11.99 -16.73 -8.87
C VAL A 24 10.91 -17.81 -8.74
N ARG A 25 10.91 -18.80 -9.63
CA ARG A 25 10.03 -19.98 -9.52
C ARG A 25 10.39 -20.73 -8.24
N TRP A 26 9.80 -20.31 -7.13
CA TRP A 26 9.85 -20.98 -5.85
C TRP A 26 8.63 -21.89 -5.76
N ASN A 27 8.84 -23.17 -5.48
CA ASN A 27 7.75 -24.08 -5.15
C ASN A 27 7.19 -23.69 -3.78
N ARG A 28 6.23 -22.75 -3.79
CA ARG A 28 5.54 -22.33 -2.57
C ARG A 28 4.90 -23.57 -1.93
N PRO A 29 5.16 -23.85 -0.64
CA PRO A 29 4.48 -24.93 0.06
C PRO A 29 2.97 -24.76 -0.10
N MET A 30 2.31 -25.82 -0.56
CA MET A 30 0.85 -25.84 -0.59
C MET A 30 0.37 -25.83 0.86
N ILE A 31 -0.53 -24.90 1.18
CA ILE A 31 -1.12 -24.79 2.54
C ILE A 31 -2.24 -25.84 2.72
N ASN A 32 -2.19 -26.93 1.95
CA ASN A 32 -3.20 -27.98 1.95
C ASN A 32 -3.14 -28.74 3.28
N GLY A 33 -4.28 -28.85 3.95
CA GLY A 33 -4.40 -29.54 5.24
C GLY A 33 -4.36 -28.63 6.47
N LEU A 34 -4.10 -27.32 6.32
CA LEU A 34 -4.33 -26.37 7.41
C LEU A 34 -5.81 -25.98 7.48
N ALA A 35 -6.41 -26.10 8.66
CA ALA A 35 -7.76 -25.62 8.94
C ALA A 35 -7.74 -24.10 9.13
N LEU A 36 -7.52 -23.36 8.05
CA LEU A 36 -7.60 -21.90 8.08
C LEU A 36 -9.05 -21.46 8.29
N LYS A 37 -9.25 -20.47 9.16
CA LYS A 37 -10.54 -19.79 9.28
C LYS A 37 -10.95 -19.19 7.94
N LYS A 38 -12.24 -19.28 7.64
CA LYS A 38 -12.83 -18.76 6.40
C LYS A 38 -13.98 -17.84 6.76
N LEU A 39 -14.17 -16.83 5.92
CA LEU A 39 -15.32 -15.95 6.02
C LEU A 39 -16.61 -16.73 5.78
N SER A 40 -17.61 -16.45 6.61
CA SER A 40 -18.99 -16.84 6.35
C SER A 40 -19.53 -16.13 5.11
N PRO A 41 -20.63 -16.63 4.50
CA PRO A 41 -21.27 -15.96 3.37
C PRO A 41 -21.63 -14.50 3.68
N VAL A 42 -22.20 -14.24 4.86
CA VAL A 42 -22.61 -12.90 5.29
C VAL A 42 -21.41 -11.94 5.39
N GLU A 43 -20.28 -12.40 5.93
CA GLU A 43 -19.07 -11.57 6.01
C GLU A 43 -18.48 -11.28 4.62
N ARG A 44 -18.56 -12.24 3.68
CA ARG A 44 -18.14 -12.02 2.31
C ARG A 44 -19.02 -10.98 1.63
N ASP A 45 -20.33 -11.12 1.74
CA ASP A 45 -21.29 -10.19 1.14
C ASP A 45 -21.06 -8.77 1.69
N SER A 46 -20.77 -8.64 2.98
CA SER A 46 -20.48 -7.33 3.61
C SER A 46 -19.20 -6.63 3.11
N LEU A 47 -18.28 -7.36 2.47
CA LEU A 47 -17.09 -6.78 1.83
C LEU A 47 -17.35 -6.32 0.40
N GLU A 48 -18.40 -6.86 -0.24
CA GLU A 48 -18.78 -6.55 -1.61
C GLU A 48 -19.89 -5.48 -1.67
N GLU A 49 -20.46 -5.10 -0.52
CA GLU A 49 -21.41 -4.00 -0.41
C GLU A 49 -20.89 -2.69 -1.03
N SER A 50 -21.81 -1.90 -1.56
CA SER A 50 -21.48 -0.58 -2.11
C SER A 50 -20.89 0.33 -1.04
N TYR A 51 -19.82 1.02 -1.41
CA TYR A 51 -19.17 1.95 -0.51
C TYR A 51 -20.12 3.08 -0.11
N ASN A 52 -20.00 3.52 1.14
CA ASN A 52 -20.73 4.69 1.61
C ASN A 52 -19.84 5.92 1.50
N LYS A 53 -20.37 7.05 0.99
CA LYS A 53 -19.65 8.34 0.95
C LYS A 53 -19.12 8.74 2.33
N ALA A 54 -19.81 8.38 3.40
CA ALA A 54 -19.36 8.59 4.78
C ALA A 54 -18.06 7.83 5.09
N GLU A 55 -17.81 6.66 4.51
CA GLU A 55 -16.57 5.91 4.69
C GLU A 55 -15.38 6.60 4.04
N VAL A 56 -15.59 7.17 2.86
CA VAL A 56 -14.59 7.99 2.16
C VAL A 56 -14.24 9.20 3.00
N TRP A 57 -15.25 9.89 3.53
CA TRP A 57 -15.06 11.02 4.43
C TRP A 57 -14.32 10.63 5.70
N MET A 58 -14.61 9.48 6.31
CA MET A 58 -13.89 9.00 7.51
C MET A 58 -12.45 8.56 7.20
N ALA A 59 -12.21 8.01 6.00
CA ALA A 59 -10.88 7.58 5.58
C ALA A 59 -9.92 8.77 5.45
N LEU A 60 -10.39 9.91 4.93
CA LEU A 60 -9.55 11.06 4.62
C LEU A 60 -8.83 11.65 5.86
N PRO A 61 -9.50 12.04 6.97
CA PRO A 61 -8.86 12.52 8.19
C PRO A 61 -7.87 11.52 8.78
N SER A 62 -8.17 10.21 8.69
CA SER A 62 -7.37 9.14 9.28
C SER A 62 -6.04 8.88 8.56
N CYS A 63 -5.84 9.41 7.36
CA CYS A 63 -4.57 9.37 6.67
C CYS A 63 -3.70 10.57 7.07
N ASP A 64 -2.42 10.35 7.33
CA ASP A 64 -1.46 11.42 7.61
C ASP A 64 -1.29 12.34 6.39
N GLY A 65 -1.58 13.63 6.61
CA GLY A 65 -1.58 14.67 5.58
C GLY A 65 -0.19 15.12 5.14
N ASN A 66 0.81 14.95 6.00
CA ASN A 66 2.16 15.52 5.84
C ASN A 66 3.15 14.57 5.17
N LYS A 67 2.65 13.47 4.59
CA LYS A 67 3.49 12.51 3.86
C LYS A 67 4.01 13.08 2.55
N ALA A 68 5.08 12.46 2.05
CA ALA A 68 5.77 12.83 0.82
C ALA A 68 4.81 13.16 -0.34
N LEU A 69 5.15 14.24 -1.04
CA LEU A 69 4.41 14.80 -2.16
C LEU A 69 4.36 13.81 -3.33
N CYS A 70 3.24 13.80 -4.03
CA CYS A 70 3.16 13.18 -5.35
C CYS A 70 3.95 14.04 -6.35
N PRO A 71 4.39 13.52 -7.51
CA PRO A 71 5.09 14.31 -8.52
C PRO A 71 4.34 15.56 -9.00
N ASP A 72 3.01 15.58 -8.83
CA ASP A 72 2.13 16.73 -9.10
C ASP A 72 2.26 17.87 -8.06
N GLY A 73 3.01 17.67 -6.97
CA GLY A 73 3.20 18.64 -5.90
C GLY A 73 2.08 18.70 -4.86
N PHE A 74 1.03 17.87 -4.99
CA PHE A 74 -0.09 17.83 -4.06
C PHE A 74 0.09 16.70 -3.04
N ASN A 75 -0.01 17.05 -1.76
CA ASN A 75 -0.10 16.09 -0.66
C ASN A 75 -1.56 15.91 -0.23
N LEU A 76 -1.78 14.96 0.66
CA LEU A 76 -3.12 14.71 1.19
C LEU A 76 -3.63 15.89 2.04
N LYS A 77 -2.74 16.69 2.63
CA LYS A 77 -3.14 17.93 3.33
C LYS A 77 -3.83 18.91 2.39
N PHE A 78 -3.36 19.09 1.15
CA PHE A 78 -4.04 19.92 0.16
C PHE A 78 -5.48 19.47 -0.10
N ILE A 79 -5.69 18.15 -0.25
CA ILE A 79 -7.04 17.59 -0.44
C ILE A 79 -7.93 17.85 0.77
N LYS A 80 -7.40 17.71 1.98
CA LYS A 80 -8.14 18.01 3.23
C LYS A 80 -8.51 19.48 3.33
N ASP A 81 -7.56 20.36 3.06
CA ASP A 81 -7.73 21.81 3.19
C ASP A 81 -8.70 22.38 2.13
N ASN A 82 -8.83 21.71 0.98
CA ASN A 82 -9.68 22.13 -0.14
C ASN A 82 -10.83 21.14 -0.42
N TRP A 83 -11.23 20.35 0.58
CA TRP A 83 -12.20 19.27 0.40
C TRP A 83 -13.52 19.75 -0.21
N ASP A 84 -14.02 20.90 0.24
CA ASP A 84 -15.29 21.45 -0.23
C ASP A 84 -15.33 21.66 -1.75
N TYR A 85 -14.17 21.90 -2.37
CA TYR A 85 -14.01 22.08 -3.82
C TYR A 85 -13.73 20.76 -4.57
N ILE A 86 -13.06 19.81 -3.91
CA ILE A 86 -12.54 18.58 -4.55
C ILE A 86 -13.48 17.38 -4.34
N GLN A 87 -14.35 17.43 -3.33
CA GLN A 87 -15.15 16.28 -2.89
C GLN A 87 -16.00 15.65 -4.01
N ASP A 88 -16.62 16.47 -4.87
CA ASP A 88 -17.51 15.94 -5.90
C ASP A 88 -16.71 15.17 -6.96
N ASP A 89 -15.55 15.69 -7.36
CA ASP A 89 -14.64 15.00 -8.27
C ASP A 89 -14.03 13.74 -7.62
N PHE A 90 -13.72 13.81 -6.33
CA PHE A 90 -13.21 12.68 -5.57
C PHE A 90 -14.24 11.55 -5.49
N ILE A 91 -15.48 11.87 -5.18
CA ILE A 91 -16.57 10.89 -5.09
C ILE A 91 -16.86 10.31 -6.48
N ARG A 92 -16.90 11.14 -7.53
CA ARG A 92 -17.05 10.63 -8.91
C ARG A 92 -15.94 9.65 -9.28
N PHE A 93 -14.70 9.95 -8.90
CA PHE A 93 -13.57 9.05 -9.11
C PHE A 93 -13.71 7.72 -8.33
N MET A 94 -14.16 7.78 -7.07
CA MET A 94 -14.45 6.56 -6.29
C MET A 94 -15.58 5.73 -6.89
N ASP A 95 -16.63 6.38 -7.41
CA ASP A 95 -17.73 5.72 -8.12
C ASP A 95 -17.21 5.00 -9.36
N GLU A 96 -16.41 5.67 -10.19
CA GLU A 96 -15.80 5.05 -11.38
C GLU A 96 -14.91 3.87 -11.01
N PHE A 97 -14.07 4.00 -9.97
CA PHE A 97 -13.23 2.92 -9.48
C PHE A 97 -14.05 1.72 -9.00
N TYR A 98 -15.12 1.95 -8.24
CA TYR A 98 -15.96 0.89 -7.69
C TYR A 98 -16.70 0.12 -8.80
N HIS A 99 -17.25 0.81 -9.79
CA HIS A 99 -18.03 0.17 -10.86
C HIS A 99 -17.14 -0.53 -11.91
N ASN A 100 -15.98 0.05 -12.23
CA ASN A 100 -15.13 -0.48 -13.30
C ASN A 100 -13.99 -1.36 -12.79
N GLY A 101 -13.61 -1.24 -11.51
CA GLY A 101 -12.44 -1.91 -10.94
C GLY A 101 -11.10 -1.37 -11.45
N GLU A 102 -11.10 -0.21 -12.11
CA GLU A 102 -9.93 0.38 -12.76
C GLU A 102 -9.56 1.74 -12.15
N ILE A 103 -8.27 1.98 -12.02
CA ILE A 103 -7.72 3.29 -11.64
C ILE A 103 -7.15 3.93 -12.91
N VAL A 104 -7.50 5.20 -13.15
CA VAL A 104 -6.97 5.99 -14.28
C VAL A 104 -5.44 5.89 -14.29
N LYS A 105 -4.86 5.55 -15.45
CA LYS A 105 -3.41 5.26 -15.59
C LYS A 105 -2.52 6.38 -15.04
N ASP A 106 -2.93 7.63 -15.22
CA ASP A 106 -2.18 8.79 -14.75
C ASP A 106 -2.13 8.88 -13.23
N LEU A 107 -3.18 8.41 -12.54
CA LEU A 107 -3.22 8.32 -11.06
C LEU A 107 -2.45 7.10 -10.52
N ASN A 108 -2.16 6.12 -11.38
CA ASN A 108 -1.34 4.96 -11.05
C ASN A 108 0.15 5.17 -11.35
N GLN A 109 0.53 6.37 -11.82
CA GLN A 109 1.95 6.73 -11.92
C GLN A 109 2.51 6.92 -10.51
N THR A 110 3.61 6.23 -10.21
CA THR A 110 4.32 6.35 -8.95
C THR A 110 5.77 6.75 -9.22
N PHE A 111 6.30 7.65 -8.40
CA PHE A 111 7.73 7.91 -8.40
C PHE A 111 8.42 6.92 -7.47
N ILE A 112 9.58 6.41 -7.84
CA ILE A 112 10.38 5.53 -6.99
C ILE A 112 11.51 6.35 -6.39
N ALA A 113 11.50 6.51 -5.07
CA ALA A 113 12.59 7.10 -4.32
C ALA A 113 13.46 5.99 -3.72
N LEU A 114 14.79 6.11 -3.84
CA LEU A 114 15.73 5.20 -3.21
C LEU A 114 16.13 5.74 -1.84
N ILE A 115 15.78 5.02 -0.77
CA ILE A 115 16.20 5.37 0.60
C ILE A 115 17.33 4.45 1.03
N SER A 116 18.41 5.03 1.54
CA SER A 116 19.54 4.24 2.04
C SER A 116 19.15 3.41 3.27
N LYS A 117 19.61 2.15 3.32
CA LYS A 117 19.51 1.23 4.47
C LYS A 117 20.59 1.49 5.52
N CYS A 118 21.73 2.01 5.08
CA CYS A 118 22.92 2.17 5.90
C CYS A 118 23.55 3.56 5.67
N LEU A 119 24.51 3.93 6.53
CA LEU A 119 25.10 5.27 6.46
C LEU A 119 25.88 5.51 5.16
N ASN A 120 26.53 4.47 4.65
CA ASN A 120 27.41 4.52 3.46
C ASN A 120 26.98 3.43 2.46
N PRO A 121 25.89 3.64 1.70
CA PRO A 121 25.45 2.67 0.70
C PRO A 121 26.46 2.59 -0.44
N ASN A 122 26.92 1.38 -0.77
CA ASN A 122 27.90 1.16 -1.83
C ASN A 122 27.33 0.36 -3.00
N THR A 123 26.20 -0.30 -2.80
CA THR A 123 25.56 -1.17 -3.79
C THR A 123 24.06 -0.89 -3.88
N MET A 124 23.41 -1.25 -5.00
CA MET A 124 21.95 -1.12 -5.15
C MET A 124 21.14 -1.89 -4.09
N LYS A 125 21.73 -2.95 -3.52
CA LYS A 125 21.13 -3.73 -2.41
C LYS A 125 21.02 -2.91 -1.12
N ASP A 126 21.82 -1.86 -0.98
CA ASP A 126 21.83 -0.99 0.19
C ASP A 126 20.72 0.05 0.15
N PHE A 127 19.89 0.07 -0.92
CA PHE A 127 18.75 0.96 -1.03
C PHE A 127 17.43 0.21 -0.92
N HIS A 128 16.46 0.82 -0.25
CA HIS A 128 15.05 0.44 -0.30
C HIS A 128 14.35 1.31 -1.35
N PRO A 129 13.75 0.72 -2.39
CA PRO A 129 12.86 1.45 -3.26
C PRO A 129 11.56 1.72 -2.50
N ILE A 130 11.12 2.98 -2.49
CA ILE A 130 9.83 3.40 -1.95
C ILE A 130 9.01 4.03 -3.07
N SER A 131 7.83 3.49 -3.28
CA SER A 131 6.83 4.04 -4.21
C SER A 131 6.11 5.21 -3.58
N LEU A 132 6.34 6.40 -4.12
CA LEU A 132 5.60 7.61 -3.81
C LEU A 132 4.33 7.66 -4.65
N VAL A 133 3.26 7.08 -4.09
CA VAL A 133 1.93 7.04 -4.70
C VAL A 133 1.13 8.32 -4.39
N GLY A 134 0.28 8.68 -5.35
CA GLY A 134 -0.61 9.84 -5.26
C GLY A 134 -1.56 9.79 -4.06
N PRO A 135 -2.02 10.95 -3.56
CA PRO A 135 -2.90 11.00 -2.39
C PRO A 135 -4.25 10.32 -2.63
N MET A 136 -4.77 10.33 -3.86
CA MET A 136 -6.01 9.63 -4.25
C MET A 136 -5.91 8.12 -3.98
N PHE A 137 -4.82 7.50 -4.44
CA PHE A 137 -4.56 6.07 -4.21
C PHE A 137 -4.47 5.73 -2.72
N LYS A 138 -3.83 6.60 -1.92
CA LYS A 138 -3.73 6.41 -0.46
C LYS A 138 -5.11 6.38 0.20
N VAL A 139 -6.06 7.18 -0.27
CA VAL A 139 -7.43 7.18 0.26
C VAL A 139 -8.17 5.92 -0.18
N ILE A 140 -8.08 5.49 -1.45
CA ILE A 140 -8.67 4.21 -1.90
C ILE A 140 -8.15 3.06 -1.03
N ALA A 141 -6.83 2.93 -0.90
CA ALA A 141 -6.21 1.90 -0.08
C ALA A 141 -6.68 1.97 1.38
N LYS A 142 -6.92 3.17 1.90
CA LYS A 142 -7.45 3.36 3.25
C LYS A 142 -8.90 2.88 3.37
N VAL A 143 -9.77 3.23 2.41
CA VAL A 143 -11.16 2.75 2.37
C VAL A 143 -11.20 1.22 2.32
N LEU A 144 -10.42 0.61 1.43
CA LEU A 144 -10.29 -0.85 1.34
C LEU A 144 -9.78 -1.47 2.66
N SER A 145 -8.81 -0.83 3.32
CA SER A 145 -8.33 -1.30 4.64
C SER A 145 -9.40 -1.24 5.73
N ILE A 146 -10.33 -0.28 5.66
CA ILE A 146 -11.46 -0.16 6.60
C ILE A 146 -12.42 -1.33 6.41
N TRP A 147 -12.69 -1.74 5.18
CA TRP A 147 -13.53 -2.89 4.89
C TRP A 147 -12.88 -4.19 5.33
N MET A 148 -11.62 -4.42 4.95
CA MET A 148 -10.88 -5.60 5.38
C MET A 148 -10.89 -5.72 6.91
N ARG A 149 -10.70 -4.60 7.63
CA ARG A 149 -10.71 -4.59 9.09
C ARG A 149 -12.00 -5.16 9.70
N ARG A 150 -13.16 -5.05 9.04
CA ARG A 150 -14.44 -5.60 9.54
C ARG A 150 -14.41 -7.12 9.73
N VAL A 151 -13.61 -7.80 8.92
CA VAL A 151 -13.56 -9.26 8.89
C VAL A 151 -12.22 -9.82 9.38
N MET A 152 -11.22 -8.96 9.62
CA MET A 152 -9.88 -9.40 10.01
C MET A 152 -9.90 -10.28 11.27
N ASP A 153 -10.74 -9.96 12.26
CA ASP A 153 -10.83 -10.71 13.51
C ASP A 153 -11.33 -12.16 13.29
N THR A 154 -12.10 -12.41 12.22
CA THR A 154 -12.60 -13.74 11.87
C THR A 154 -11.52 -14.60 11.22
N VAL A 155 -10.62 -14.00 10.44
CA VAL A 155 -9.61 -14.73 9.65
C VAL A 155 -8.24 -14.80 10.32
N ILE A 156 -7.97 -13.93 11.27
CA ILE A 156 -6.71 -13.91 12.02
C ILE A 156 -6.69 -15.04 13.06
N GLU A 157 -5.57 -15.76 13.11
CA GLU A 157 -5.25 -16.66 14.22
C GLU A 157 -4.67 -15.89 15.40
N GLU A 158 -4.91 -16.37 16.63
CA GLU A 158 -4.42 -15.72 17.85
C GLU A 158 -2.88 -15.57 17.89
N THR A 159 -2.17 -16.36 17.09
CA THR A 159 -0.72 -16.36 16.96
C THR A 159 -0.19 -15.24 16.07
N GLN A 160 -1.05 -14.55 15.29
CA GLN A 160 -0.63 -13.45 14.43
C GLN A 160 -0.62 -12.13 15.21
N MET A 161 0.59 -11.67 15.53
CA MET A 161 0.81 -10.48 16.36
C MET A 161 1.24 -9.24 15.56
N ALA A 162 1.65 -9.40 14.30
CA ALA A 162 2.08 -8.29 13.46
C ALA A 162 0.91 -7.63 12.72
N PHE A 163 0.85 -6.29 12.72
CA PHE A 163 -0.09 -5.47 11.95
C PHE A 163 -1.59 -5.65 12.29
N VAL A 164 -1.91 -6.13 13.50
CA VAL A 164 -3.29 -6.24 14.01
C VAL A 164 -3.55 -5.10 14.99
N GLY A 165 -4.57 -4.27 14.73
CA GLY A 165 -4.79 -2.99 15.41
C GLY A 165 -5.09 -3.05 16.92
N ASN A 166 -5.39 -4.24 17.47
CA ASN A 166 -5.82 -4.42 18.86
C ASN A 166 -4.91 -5.33 19.70
N ASN A 167 -3.80 -5.83 19.16
CA ASN A 167 -2.92 -6.76 19.88
C ASN A 167 -1.74 -6.02 20.52
N HIS A 168 -1.91 -5.55 21.76
CA HIS A 168 -0.83 -5.04 22.65
C HIS A 168 0.14 -6.15 23.11
N LYS A 169 0.52 -7.08 22.24
CA LYS A 169 1.62 -8.00 22.51
C LYS A 169 2.75 -7.62 21.57
N GLN A 170 3.78 -6.98 22.14
CA GLN A 170 5.01 -6.65 21.44
C GLN A 170 5.49 -7.85 20.64
N LEU A 171 5.83 -7.64 19.36
CA LEU A 171 6.72 -8.54 18.65
C LEU A 171 8.00 -8.65 19.49
N CYS A 172 8.21 -9.79 20.13
CA CYS A 172 9.52 -10.14 20.65
C CYS A 172 10.46 -10.27 19.45
N ASP A 173 11.50 -9.47 19.48
CA ASP A 173 12.55 -9.34 18.49
C ASP A 173 13.21 -10.70 18.22
N CYS A 174 12.88 -11.33 17.08
CA CYS A 174 13.70 -12.42 16.53
C CYS A 174 14.95 -11.81 15.90
N ARG A 175 15.87 -11.32 16.73
CA ARG A 175 17.29 -11.22 16.34
C ARG A 175 17.76 -12.62 15.97
N ARG A 176 18.10 -12.80 14.69
CA ARG A 176 18.94 -13.91 14.23
C ARG A 176 20.22 -13.91 15.06
N ASN A 177 20.37 -14.92 15.91
CA ASN A 177 21.67 -15.32 16.43
C ASN A 177 22.28 -16.32 15.44
N ASN A 178 23.51 -15.99 15.03
CA ASN A 178 24.47 -16.71 14.16
C ASN A 178 24.11 -16.87 12.69
#